data_AF-A0A1S3LM26-F1
#
_entry.id   AF-A0A1S3LM26-F1
#
_cell.length_a   1.000
_cell.length_b   1.000
_cell.length_c   1.000
_cell.angle_alpha   90.00
_cell.angle_beta   90.00
_cell.angle_gamma   90.00
#
_symmetry.space_group_name_H-M   'P 1'
#
loop_
_entity.id
_entity.type
_entity.pdbx_description
1 polymer ?
#
loop_
_entity_poly.entity_id
_entity_poly.type
_entity_poly.pdbx_seq_one_letter_code
_entity_poly.pdbx_strand_id
1 'polypeptide(L)'
;MLHEAGLATFPQELAEFKTVPGASIKGLTAEVDVLKNELQKVIQYRKTYKRRNQGAQYPKFSKDLKMTIEKYNTDLSLLTKRCEEMKKLYTDILAKFGEPMDQDSQELFGLVCQFVNDFKRTHAEIR
;
A
#
# COMPACT_ATOMS: atom_id res chain seq x y z
N MET A 1 -6.56 34.78 -22.44
CA MET A 1 -7.75 34.07 -21.90
C MET A 1 -7.64 32.61 -22.28
N LEU A 2 -7.93 31.71 -21.33
CA LEU A 2 -8.01 30.27 -21.61
C LEU A 2 -9.30 29.97 -22.38
N HIS A 3 -9.21 29.15 -23.43
CA HIS A 3 -10.36 28.77 -24.27
C HIS A 3 -11.39 27.95 -23.48
N GLU A 4 -10.94 27.11 -22.54
CA GLU A 4 -11.79 26.31 -21.65
C GLU A 4 -11.33 26.43 -20.19
N ALA A 5 -11.76 27.49 -19.50
CA ALA A 5 -11.36 27.76 -18.13
C ALA A 5 -11.76 26.64 -17.13
N GLY A 6 -12.81 25.88 -17.43
CA GLY A 6 -13.25 24.75 -16.59
C GLY A 6 -12.27 23.60 -16.53
N LEU A 7 -11.41 23.42 -17.55
CA LEU A 7 -10.38 22.39 -17.51
C LEU A 7 -9.24 22.74 -16.55
N ALA A 8 -9.02 24.02 -16.23
CA ALA A 8 -7.91 24.44 -15.37
C ALA A 8 -8.06 24.04 -13.88
N THR A 9 -9.21 23.48 -13.48
CA THR A 9 -9.48 23.05 -12.09
C THR A 9 -9.13 21.60 -11.81
N PHE A 10 -8.78 20.79 -12.84
CA PHE A 10 -8.33 19.40 -12.69
C PHE A 10 -7.27 19.18 -11.59
N PRO A 11 -6.35 20.13 -11.28
CA PRO A 11 -5.35 19.90 -10.25
C PRO A 11 -5.91 19.79 -8.82
N GLN A 12 -7.20 20.07 -8.62
CA GLN A 12 -7.94 19.88 -7.38
C GLN A 12 -8.45 18.44 -7.27
N GLU A 13 -8.85 17.83 -8.39
CA GLU A 13 -9.29 16.43 -8.49
C GLU A 13 -8.12 15.45 -8.35
N LEU A 14 -6.89 15.91 -8.56
CA LEU A 14 -5.66 15.14 -8.40
C LEU A 14 -4.85 15.56 -7.16
N ALA A 15 -5.51 16.10 -6.13
CA ALA A 15 -4.82 16.63 -4.95
C ALA A 15 -4.04 15.53 -4.19
N GLU A 16 -4.53 14.29 -4.20
CA GLU A 16 -3.94 13.12 -3.56
C GLU A 16 -2.57 12.78 -4.14
N PHE A 17 -2.33 13.06 -5.43
CA PHE A 17 -1.03 12.80 -6.08
C PHE A 17 0.13 13.63 -5.50
N LYS A 18 -0.17 14.69 -4.74
CA LYS A 18 0.84 15.48 -4.04
C LYS A 18 1.51 14.70 -2.90
N THR A 19 0.81 13.76 -2.28
CA THR A 19 1.29 13.05 -1.09
C THR A 19 1.85 11.67 -1.41
N VAL A 20 1.63 11.18 -2.63
CA VAL A 20 2.02 9.82 -3.05
C VAL A 20 3.11 9.71 -4.15
N PRO A 21 3.92 10.72 -4.50
CA PRO A 21 4.94 10.54 -5.54
C PRO A 21 6.06 9.55 -5.13
N GLY A 22 6.18 9.22 -3.84
CA GLY A 22 7.09 8.20 -3.32
C GLY A 22 6.43 6.83 -3.07
N ALA A 23 5.14 6.66 -3.37
CA ALA A 23 4.40 5.46 -3.02
C ALA A 23 4.63 4.33 -4.03
N SER A 24 5.19 3.22 -3.54
CA SER A 24 5.41 2.01 -4.34
C SER A 24 4.44 0.89 -3.96
N ILE A 25 3.55 0.52 -4.88
CA ILE A 25 2.64 -0.62 -4.73
C ILE A 25 3.44 -1.93 -4.66
N LYS A 26 4.51 -2.04 -5.46
CA LYS A 26 5.44 -3.19 -5.41
C LYS A 26 6.12 -3.27 -4.04
N GLY A 27 6.64 -2.15 -3.54
CA GLY A 27 7.26 -2.05 -2.21
C GLY A 27 6.29 -2.45 -1.09
N LEU A 28 5.08 -1.88 -1.09
CA LEU A 28 4.05 -2.20 -0.10
C LEU A 28 3.66 -3.69 -0.14
N THR A 29 3.52 -4.27 -1.33
CA THR A 29 3.20 -5.70 -1.47
C THR A 29 4.32 -6.58 -0.90
N ALA A 30 5.59 -6.23 -1.16
CA ALA A 30 6.73 -6.95 -0.62
C ALA A 30 6.78 -6.89 0.92
N GLU A 31 6.47 -5.74 1.52
CA GLU A 31 6.39 -5.61 2.98
C GLU A 31 5.29 -6.50 3.59
N VAL A 32 4.13 -6.61 2.93
CA VAL A 32 3.06 -7.53 3.37
C VAL A 32 3.50 -8.98 3.32
N ASP A 33 4.23 -9.39 2.29
CA ASP A 33 4.79 -10.75 2.19
C ASP A 33 5.82 -11.03 3.30
N VAL A 34 6.65 -10.04 3.65
CA VAL A 34 7.57 -10.14 4.80
C VAL A 34 6.78 -10.33 6.10
N LEU A 35 5.75 -9.52 6.35
CA LEU A 35 4.90 -9.64 7.54
C LEU A 35 4.24 -11.02 7.64
N LYS A 36 3.77 -11.56 6.52
CA LYS A 36 3.22 -12.92 6.43
C LYS A 36 4.25 -13.97 6.84
N ASN A 37 5.47 -13.86 6.34
CA ASN A 37 6.55 -14.78 6.67
C ASN A 37 6.94 -14.70 8.15
N GLU A 38 7.05 -13.49 8.72
CA GLU A 38 7.36 -13.31 10.14
C GLU A 38 6.27 -13.87 11.05
N LEU A 39 4.98 -13.67 10.72
CA LEU A 39 3.88 -14.25 11.47
C LEU A 39 3.91 -15.79 11.44
N GLN A 40 4.25 -16.40 10.29
CA GLN A 40 4.42 -17.85 10.19
C GLN A 40 5.55 -18.36 11.08
N LYS A 41 6.68 -17.64 11.17
CA LYS A 41 7.76 -17.98 12.09
C LYS A 41 7.27 -17.98 13.55
N VAL A 42 6.54 -16.95 13.97
CA VAL A 42 5.97 -16.85 15.33
C VAL A 42 5.02 -18.02 15.63
N ILE A 43 4.14 -18.36 14.69
CA ILE A 43 3.23 -19.51 14.79
C ILE A 43 4.03 -20.81 14.97
N GLN A 44 5.09 -20.99 14.19
CA GLN A 44 5.93 -22.18 14.24
C GLN A 44 6.72 -22.28 15.55
N TYR A 45 7.25 -21.15 16.04
CA TYR A 45 7.91 -21.07 17.35
C TYR A 45 6.94 -21.44 18.47
N ARG A 46 5.71 -20.90 18.46
CA ARG A 46 4.69 -21.26 19.45
C ARG A 46 4.39 -22.76 19.46
N LYS A 47 4.24 -23.38 18.28
CA LYS A 47 4.02 -24.84 18.15
C LYS A 47 5.19 -25.63 18.73
N THR A 48 6.42 -25.22 18.41
CA THR A 48 7.65 -25.90 18.86
C THR A 48 7.88 -25.74 20.35
N TYR A 49 7.68 -24.54 20.89
CA TYR A 49 7.77 -24.23 22.31
C TYR A 49 6.78 -25.08 23.13
N LYS A 50 5.52 -25.16 22.68
CA LYS A 50 4.50 -26.01 23.32
C LYS A 50 4.90 -27.49 23.37
N ARG A 51 5.59 -27.99 22.34
CA ARG A 51 6.09 -29.39 22.30
C ARG A 51 7.26 -29.62 23.26
N ARG A 52 8.20 -28.68 23.36
CA ARG A 52 9.43 -28.82 24.16
C ARG A 52 9.24 -28.54 25.66
N ASN A 53 8.29 -27.68 26.01
CA ASN A 53 8.13 -27.16 27.38
C ASN A 53 6.83 -27.62 28.04
N GLN A 54 6.45 -28.89 27.87
CA GLN A 54 5.21 -29.45 28.42
C GLN A 54 5.11 -29.36 29.96
N GLY A 55 6.21 -29.08 30.66
CA GLY A 55 6.25 -28.86 32.12
C GLY A 55 6.37 -27.40 32.58
N ALA A 56 6.61 -26.42 31.69
CA ALA A 56 6.78 -25.01 32.09
C ALA A 56 5.44 -24.26 32.05
N GLN A 57 4.89 -23.91 33.21
CA GLN A 57 3.60 -23.23 33.34
C GLN A 57 3.73 -21.72 33.07
N TYR A 58 3.53 -21.30 31.82
CA TYR A 58 3.19 -19.90 31.51
C TYR A 58 1.84 -19.80 30.79
N PRO A 59 0.73 -20.18 31.46
CA PRO A 59 -0.60 -20.25 30.85
C PRO A 59 -1.09 -18.88 30.35
N LYS A 60 -0.79 -17.81 31.08
CA LYS A 60 -1.13 -16.43 30.68
C LYS A 60 -0.41 -16.04 29.38
N PHE A 61 0.91 -16.18 29.33
CA PHE A 61 1.69 -15.89 28.13
C PHE A 61 1.24 -16.70 26.91
N SER A 62 0.98 -18.00 27.08
CA SER A 62 0.52 -18.87 25.99
C SER A 62 -0.86 -18.47 25.45
N LYS A 63 -1.76 -18.02 26.34
CA LYS A 63 -3.08 -17.50 25.98
C LYS A 63 -2.94 -16.15 25.27
N ASP A 64 -2.17 -15.22 25.82
CA ASP A 64 -1.95 -13.89 25.25
C ASP A 64 -1.32 -14.01 23.86
N LEU A 65 -0.27 -14.82 23.72
CA LEU A 65 0.36 -15.10 22.42
C LEU A 65 -0.63 -15.71 21.41
N LYS A 66 -1.54 -16.58 21.85
CA LYS A 66 -2.60 -17.13 20.98
C LYS A 66 -3.52 -16.03 20.47
N MET A 67 -4.03 -15.19 21.36
CA MET A 67 -4.94 -14.09 21.02
C MET A 67 -4.26 -13.07 20.10
N THR A 68 -3.00 -12.74 20.37
CA THR A 68 -2.19 -11.86 19.52
C THR A 68 -2.03 -12.44 18.13
N ILE A 69 -1.67 -13.73 17.99
CA ILE A 69 -1.56 -14.40 16.69
C ILE A 69 -2.89 -14.37 15.93
N GLU A 70 -4.01 -14.63 16.59
CA GLU A 70 -5.34 -14.61 15.96
C GLU A 70 -5.70 -13.22 15.44
N LYS A 71 -5.44 -12.18 16.24
CA LYS A 71 -5.59 -10.78 15.82
C LYS A 71 -4.74 -10.48 14.60
N TYR A 72 -3.43 -10.74 14.65
CA TYR A 72 -2.53 -10.44 13.53
C TYR A 72 -2.85 -11.23 12.26
N ASN A 73 -3.35 -12.46 12.36
CA ASN A 73 -3.84 -13.18 11.17
C ASN A 73 -5.05 -12.48 10.54
N THR A 74 -5.95 -11.96 11.35
CA THR A 74 -7.14 -11.23 10.88
C THR A 74 -6.72 -9.93 10.20
N ASP A 75 -5.88 -9.14 10.87
CA ASP A 75 -5.36 -7.87 10.35
C ASP A 75 -4.56 -8.08 9.05
N LEU A 76 -3.71 -9.10 9.01
CA LEU A 76 -2.92 -9.45 7.81
C LEU A 76 -3.82 -9.90 6.65
N SER A 77 -4.88 -10.65 6.92
CA SER A 77 -5.85 -11.07 5.89
C SER A 77 -6.56 -9.86 5.27
N LEU A 78 -6.99 -8.90 6.11
CA LEU A 78 -7.58 -7.65 5.65
C LEU A 78 -6.58 -6.81 4.85
N LEU A 79 -5.33 -6.70 5.33
CA LEU A 79 -4.28 -5.95 4.66
C LEU A 79 -3.92 -6.56 3.29
N THR A 80 -3.87 -7.90 3.21
CA THR A 80 -3.61 -8.62 1.96
C THR A 80 -4.69 -8.31 0.92
N LYS A 81 -5.97 -8.40 1.30
CA LYS A 81 -7.09 -8.06 0.41
C LYS A 81 -7.03 -6.61 -0.09
N ARG A 82 -6.72 -5.67 0.80
CA ARG A 82 -6.55 -4.25 0.43
C ARG A 82 -5.40 -4.05 -0.56
N CYS A 83 -4.30 -4.78 -0.41
CA CYS A 83 -3.19 -4.72 -1.36
C CYS A 83 -3.57 -5.30 -2.72
N GLU A 84 -4.32 -6.40 -2.75
CA GLU A 84 -4.84 -6.99 -4.00
C GLU A 84 -5.79 -6.02 -4.72
N GLU A 85 -6.70 -5.38 -4.00
CA GLU A 85 -7.61 -4.36 -4.54
C GLU A 85 -6.84 -3.17 -5.11
N MET A 86 -5.87 -2.65 -4.37
CA MET A 86 -5.02 -1.54 -4.82
C MET A 86 -4.22 -1.90 -6.08
N LYS A 87 -3.66 -3.12 -6.14
CA LYS A 87 -2.94 -3.62 -7.32
C LYS A 87 -3.86 -3.75 -8.53
N LYS A 88 -5.10 -4.19 -8.33
CA LYS A 88 -6.11 -4.26 -9.38
C LYS A 88 -6.45 -2.87 -9.92
N LEU A 89 -6.77 -1.92 -9.05
CA LEU A 89 -7.08 -0.54 -9.45
C LEU A 89 -5.93 0.10 -10.22
N TYR A 90 -4.69 -0.13 -9.80
CA TYR A 90 -3.52 0.37 -10.51
C TYR A 90 -3.38 -0.25 -11.90
N THR A 91 -3.54 -1.57 -12.03
CA THR A 91 -3.55 -2.26 -13.33
C THR A 91 -4.62 -1.69 -14.27
N ASP A 92 -5.82 -1.44 -13.74
CA ASP A 92 -6.93 -0.85 -14.51
C ASP A 92 -6.58 0.56 -15.00
N ILE A 93 -5.87 1.36 -14.20
CA ILE A 93 -5.35 2.68 -14.59
C ILE A 93 -4.30 2.55 -15.69
N LEU A 94 -3.33 1.65 -15.55
CA LEU A 94 -2.32 1.43 -16.60
C LEU A 94 -2.97 1.09 -17.94
N ALA A 95 -3.94 0.17 -17.93
CA ALA A 95 -4.67 -0.22 -19.13
C ALA A 95 -5.46 0.95 -19.73
N LYS A 96 -6.11 1.76 -18.90
CA LYS A 96 -6.91 2.91 -19.33
C LYS A 96 -6.07 4.00 -19.99
N PHE A 97 -4.84 4.20 -19.53
CA PHE A 97 -3.92 5.21 -20.07
C PHE A 97 -2.93 4.65 -21.10
N GLY A 98 -2.98 3.35 -21.39
CA GLY A 98 -2.10 2.71 -22.38
C GLY A 98 -0.65 2.53 -21.90
N GLU A 99 -0.44 2.57 -20.58
CA GLU A 99 0.88 2.40 -19.97
C GLU A 99 1.30 0.91 -19.93
N PRO A 100 2.61 0.61 -19.88
CA PRO A 100 3.10 -0.75 -19.68
C PRO A 100 2.54 -1.37 -18.38
N MET A 101 2.12 -2.64 -18.42
CA MET A 101 1.52 -3.32 -17.26
C MET A 101 2.49 -3.50 -16.08
N ASP A 102 3.79 -3.39 -16.33
CA ASP A 102 4.87 -3.47 -15.35
C ASP A 102 5.38 -2.11 -14.89
N GLN A 103 4.78 -1.01 -15.37
CA GLN A 103 5.12 0.36 -15.00
C GLN A 103 5.14 0.51 -13.49
N ASP A 104 6.15 1.22 -12.99
CA ASP A 104 6.28 1.45 -11.57
C ASP A 104 5.31 2.55 -11.08
N SER A 105 4.60 2.27 -9.99
CA SER A 105 3.61 3.20 -9.45
C SER A 105 4.25 4.47 -8.91
N GLN A 106 5.44 4.37 -8.33
CA GLN A 106 6.17 5.52 -7.82
C GLN A 106 6.55 6.46 -8.97
N GLU A 107 7.03 5.90 -10.07
CA GLU A 107 7.36 6.67 -11.27
C GLU A 107 6.12 7.35 -11.86
N LEU A 108 5.03 6.60 -12.08
CA LEU A 108 3.80 7.16 -12.64
C LEU A 108 3.22 8.27 -11.75
N PHE A 109 3.16 8.03 -10.43
CA PHE A 109 2.64 9.01 -9.48
C PHE A 109 3.54 10.25 -9.42
N GLY A 110 4.86 10.06 -9.52
CA GLY A 110 5.83 11.14 -9.65
C GLY A 110 5.61 11.99 -10.90
N LEU A 111 5.39 11.36 -12.06
CA LEU A 111 5.10 12.07 -13.32
C LEU A 111 3.81 12.89 -13.23
N VAL A 112 2.73 12.31 -12.70
CA VAL A 112 1.46 13.02 -12.51
C VAL A 112 1.63 14.20 -11.54
N CYS A 113 2.34 14.00 -10.43
CA CYS A 113 2.62 15.06 -9.46
C CYS A 113 3.42 16.20 -10.09
N GLN A 114 4.46 15.88 -10.87
CA GLN A 114 5.28 16.85 -11.57
C GLN A 114 4.44 17.65 -12.58
N PHE A 115 3.64 16.98 -13.41
CA PHE A 115 2.74 17.62 -14.36
C PHE A 115 1.76 18.59 -13.67
N VAL A 116 1.15 18.16 -12.57
CA VAL A 116 0.24 19.00 -11.78
C VAL A 116 0.94 20.24 -11.23
N ASN A 117 2.17 20.11 -10.76
CA ASN A 117 2.95 21.22 -10.22
C ASN A 117 3.39 22.20 -11.30
N ASP A 118 3.88 21.69 -12.43
CA ASP A 118 4.27 22.50 -13.57
C ASP A 118 3.08 23.25 -14.15
N PHE A 119 1.92 22.60 -14.28
CA PHE A 119 0.68 23.24 -14.70
C PHE A 119 0.31 24.39 -13.77
N LYS A 120 0.34 24.19 -12.44
CA LYS A 120 0.02 25.25 -11.47
C LYS A 120 0.96 26.45 -11.59
N ARG A 121 2.26 26.20 -11.77
CA ARG A 121 3.26 27.27 -11.94
C ARG A 121 2.96 28.08 -13.20
N THR A 122 2.88 27.43 -14.35
CA THR A 122 2.64 28.09 -15.63
C THR A 122 1.29 28.82 -15.66
N HIS A 123 0.24 28.20 -15.09
CA HIS A 123 -1.09 28.83 -15.00
C HIS A 123 -1.08 30.07 -14.11
N ALA A 124 -0.26 30.11 -13.06
CA ALA A 124 -0.09 31.30 -12.23
C ALA A 124 0.66 32.44 -12.94
N GLU A 125 1.58 32.11 -13.85
CA GLU A 125 2.34 33.09 -14.66
C GLU A 125 1.51 33.70 -15.80
N ILE A 126 0.53 32.96 -16.32
CA ILE A 126 -0.38 33.40 -17.40
C ILE A 126 -1.55 34.24 -16.86
N ARG A 127 -1.81 34.16 -15.56
CA ARG A 127 -2.90 34.88 -14.88
C ARG A 127 -2.50 36.31 -14.56
#